data_AF-A0A2I0D8Y3-F1
#
_entry.id   AF-A0A2I0D8Y3-F1
#
_cell.length_a   1.000
_cell.length_b   1.000
_cell.length_c   1.000
_cell.angle_alpha   90.00
_cell.angle_beta   90.00
_cell.angle_gamma   90.00
#
_symmetry.space_group_name_H-M   'P 1'
#
loop_
_entity.id
_entity.type
_entity.pdbx_description
1 polymer ?
#
loop_
_entity_poly.entity_id
_entity_poly.type
_entity_poly.pdbx_seq_one_letter_code
_entity_poly.pdbx_strand_id
1 'polypeptide(L)' 'MINTKRQAIYTAFIIIGAGLLIFDLIDTDDNVFIKIGGLVILMVGLYNSTKQWAKDNPKDNEESSEDEQ' A
#
# COMPACT_ATOMS: atom_id res chain seq x y z
N MET A 1 9.83 -13.13 10.22
CA MET A 1 10.89 -12.11 9.96
C MET A 1 10.29 -11.03 9.07
N ILE A 2 10.27 -9.78 9.53
CA ILE A 2 9.74 -8.65 8.76
C ILE A 2 10.46 -8.59 7.42
N ASN A 3 9.69 -8.62 6.32
CA ASN A 3 10.26 -8.59 4.99
C ASN A 3 10.49 -7.13 4.55
N THR A 4 11.53 -6.52 5.12
CA THR A 4 11.84 -5.08 5.03
C THR A 4 11.96 -4.58 3.59
N LYS A 5 12.47 -5.41 2.67
CA LYS A 5 12.57 -5.06 1.24
C LYS A 5 11.21 -4.84 0.59
N ARG A 6 10.22 -5.69 0.87
CA ARG A 6 8.85 -5.55 0.35
C ARG A 6 8.16 -4.34 0.94
N GLN A 7 8.32 -4.11 2.25
CA GLN A 7 7.80 -2.93 2.93
C GLN A 7 8.35 -1.64 2.30
N ALA A 8 9.66 -1.55 2.05
CA ALA A 8 10.27 -0.40 1.43
C ALA A 8 9.71 -0.09 0.02
N ILE A 9 9.44 -1.13 -0.78
CA ILE A 9 8.82 -0.98 -2.10
C ILE A 9 7.40 -0.40 -1.98
N TYR A 10 6.57 -0.94 -1.10
CA TYR A 10 5.19 -0.45 -0.94
C TYR A 10 5.16 0.97 -0.34
N THR A 11 6.07 1.29 0.57
CA THR A 11 6.24 2.66 1.06
C THR A 11 6.67 3.61 -0.06
N ALA A 12 7.55 3.19 -0.98
CA ALA A 12 7.91 3.99 -2.14
C ALA A 12 6.70 4.26 -3.04
N PHE A 13 5.85 3.26 -3.30
CA PHE A 13 4.58 3.46 -4.02
C PHE A 13 3.67 4.48 -3.33
N ILE A 14 3.57 4.44 -1.99
CA ILE A 14 2.79 5.41 -1.22
C ILE A 14 3.34 6.83 -1.40
N ILE A 15 4.67 7.01 -1.27
CA ILE A 15 5.32 8.31 -1.41
C ILE A 15 5.15 8.85 -2.84
N ILE A 16 5.32 8.02 -3.86
CA ILE A 16 5.16 8.41 -5.27
C ILE A 16 3.70 8.79 -5.53
N GLY A 17 2.74 7.96 -5.12
CA GLY A 17 1.31 8.23 -5.32
C GLY A 17 0.85 9.50 -4.60
N ALA A 18 1.27 9.70 -3.36
CA ALA A 18 1.00 10.92 -2.61
C ALA A 18 1.64 12.15 -3.27
N GLY A 19 2.89 12.02 -3.74
CA GLY A 19 3.58 13.07 -4.48
C GLY A 19 2.86 13.49 -5.75
N LEU A 20 2.32 12.52 -6.52
CA LEU A 20 1.52 12.80 -7.72
C LEU A 20 0.21 13.52 -7.41
N LEU A 21 -0.47 13.14 -6.33
CA LEU A 21 -1.71 13.82 -5.91
C LEU A 21 -1.45 15.23 -5.37
N ILE A 22 -0.34 15.43 -4.65
CA ILE A 22 0.07 16.76 -4.20
C ILE A 22 0.48 17.62 -5.39
N PHE A 23 1.17 17.04 -6.37
CA PHE A 23 1.54 17.72 -7.61
C PHE A 23 0.29 18.18 -8.38
N ASP A 24 -0.69 17.30 -8.56
CA ASP A 24 -2.00 17.62 -9.17
C ASP A 24 -2.77 18.72 -8.42
N LEU A 25 -2.58 18.85 -7.10
CA LEU A 25 -3.26 19.87 -6.30
C LEU A 25 -2.69 21.28 -6.53
N ILE A 26 -1.40 21.39 -6.82
CA ILE A 26 -0.71 22.69 -7.01
C ILE A 26 -0.57 23.06 -8.49
N ASP A 27 -0.67 22.07 -9.37
CA ASP A 27 -0.63 22.29 -10.81
C ASP A 27 -1.94 22.94 -11.27
N THR A 28 -1.82 23.99 -12.08
CA THR A 28 -2.99 24.71 -12.62
C THR A 28 -3.56 24.03 -13.85
N ASP A 29 -2.83 23.10 -14.46
CA ASP A 29 -3.31 22.27 -15.56
C ASP A 29 -4.02 21.03 -14.98
N ASP A 30 -5.35 20.98 -15.12
CA ASP A 30 -6.18 19.92 -14.56
C ASP A 30 -6.04 18.62 -15.39
N ASN A 31 -4.98 17.85 -15.11
CA ASN A 31 -4.69 16.60 -15.80
C ASN A 31 -5.28 15.40 -15.06
N VAL A 32 -6.49 15.02 -15.46
CA VAL A 32 -7.26 13.89 -14.91
C VAL A 32 -6.45 12.58 -14.86
N PHE A 33 -5.52 12.36 -15.79
CA PHE A 33 -4.68 11.15 -15.78
C PHE A 33 -3.66 11.14 -14.63
N ILE A 34 -3.12 12.30 -14.25
CA ILE A 34 -2.22 12.41 -13.09
C ILE A 34 -2.99 12.11 -11.82
N LYS A 35 -4.18 12.69 -11.67
CA LYS A 35 -5.06 12.48 -10.52
C LYS A 35 -5.44 11.01 -10.34
N ILE A 36 -5.91 10.35 -11.41
CA ILE A 36 -6.31 8.93 -11.37
C ILE A 36 -5.08 8.04 -11.22
N GLY A 37 -3.99 8.32 -11.95
CA GLY A 37 -2.75 7.55 -11.86
C GLY A 37 -2.14 7.61 -10.46
N GLY A 38 -2.05 8.80 -9.87
CA GLY A 38 -1.58 9.01 -8.51
C GLY A 38 -2.43 8.27 -7.48
N LEU A 39 -3.76 8.31 -7.63
CA LEU A 39 -4.68 7.58 -6.77
C LEU A 39 -4.48 6.06 -6.86
N VAL A 40 -4.39 5.50 -8.08
CA VAL A 40 -4.17 4.05 -8.28
C VAL A 40 -2.83 3.62 -7.69
N ILE A 41 -1.76 4.36 -7.94
CA ILE A 41 -0.43 4.10 -7.40
C ILE A 41 -0.45 4.11 -5.87
N LEU A 42 -1.09 5.14 -5.27
CA LEU A 42 -1.22 5.26 -3.82
C LEU A 42 -1.98 4.06 -3.24
N MET A 43 -3.11 3.68 -3.85
CA MET A 43 -3.94 2.57 -3.39
C MET A 43 -3.22 1.23 -3.50
N VAL A 44 -2.44 1.00 -4.55
CA VAL A 44 -1.60 -0.20 -4.68
C VAL A 44 -0.57 -0.25 -3.55
N GLY A 45 0.09 0.87 -3.25
CA GLY A 45 1.04 0.96 -2.13
C GLY A 45 0.38 0.68 -0.77
N LEU A 46 -0.74 1.34 -0.48
CA LEU A 46 -1.49 1.17 0.77
C LEU A 46 -2.01 -0.25 0.95
N TYR A 47 -2.67 -0.82 -0.07
CA TYR A 47 -3.22 -2.17 -0.01
C TYR A 47 -2.13 -3.20 0.28
N ASN A 48 -1.01 -3.14 -0.44
CA ASN A 48 0.06 -4.12 -0.25
C ASN A 48 0.80 -3.93 1.09
N SER A 49 0.97 -2.69 1.54
CA SER A 49 1.57 -2.39 2.85
C SER A 49 0.70 -2.91 3.99
N THR A 50 -0.60 -2.63 3.95
CA THR A 50 -1.56 -3.10 4.97
C THR A 50 -1.74 -4.62 4.95
N LYS A 51 -1.82 -5.22 3.76
CA LYS A 51 -1.84 -6.69 3.60
C LYS A 51 -0.58 -7.33 4.17
N GLN A 52 0.59 -6.75 3.94
CA GLN A 52 1.85 -7.25 4.49
C GLN A 52 1.85 -7.14 6.01
N TRP A 53 1.42 -6.00 6.57
CA TRP A 53 1.30 -5.82 8.02
C TRP A 53 0.37 -6.85 8.65
N ALA A 54 -0.79 -7.12 8.05
CA ALA A 54 -1.73 -8.13 8.53
C ALA A 54 -1.13 -9.55 8.51
N LYS A 55 -0.31 -9.87 7.51
CA LYS A 55 0.41 -11.16 7.45
C LYS A 55 1.54 -11.26 8.48
N ASP A 56 2.27 -10.17 8.69
CA ASP A 56 3.41 -10.14 9.63
C ASP A 56 2.94 -10.04 11.09
N ASN A 57 1.67 -9.70 11.34
CA ASN A 57 1.06 -9.58 12.65
C ASN A 57 -0.32 -10.29 12.70
N PRO A 58 -0.35 -11.63 12.63
CA PRO A 58 -1.60 -12.40 12.76
C PRO A 58 -2.26 -12.09 14.10
N LYS A 59 -3.60 -12.13 14.14
CA LYS A 59 -4.35 -12.02 15.41
C LYS A 59 -4.33 -13.39 16.08
N ASP A 60 -4.15 -13.43 17.40
CA ASP A 60 -4.12 -14.64 18.25
C ASP A 60 -5.40 -15.52 18.20
N ASN A 61 -6.33 -15.25 17.28
CA ASN A 61 -7.58 -16.00 17.12
C ASN A 61 -7.51 -17.05 15.99
N GLU A 62 -6.32 -17.36 15.46
CA GLU A 62 -6.09 -18.44 14.47
C GLU A 62 -5.36 -19.66 15.06
N GLU A 63 -5.28 -19.79 16.40
CA GLU A 63 -5.01 -21.08 17.07
C GLU A 63 -6.32 -21.81 17.42
N SER A 64 -7.04 -22.32 16.42
CA SER A 64 -8.04 -23.41 16.60
C SER A 64 -8.39 -24.11 15.29
N SER A 65 -7.39 -24.46 14.52
CA SER A 65 -7.52 -25.53 13.52
C SER A 65 -6.23 -26.32 13.55
N GLU A 66 -6.06 -27.08 14.64
CA GLU A 66 -5.11 -28.20 14.67
C GLU A 66 -5.46 -29.20 13.55
N ASP A 67 -4.39 -29.81 13.06
CA ASP A 67 -4.33 -30.92 12.13
C ASP A 67 -5.41 -32.00 12.36
N GLU A 68 -6.02 -32.49 11.28
CA GLU A 68 -6.40 -33.93 11.08
C GLU A 68 -7.18 -34.14 9.76
N GLN A 69 -6.44 -34.39 8.66
CA GLN A 69 -6.59 -35.57 7.76
C GLN A 69 -5.71 -35.47 6.51
#